data_AF-A0A7S7QW86-F1
#
_entry.id   AF-A0A7S7QW86-F1
#
_cell.length_a   1.000
_cell.length_b   1.000
_cell.length_c   1.000
_cell.angle_alpha   90.00
_cell.angle_beta   90.00
_cell.angle_gamma   90.00
#
_symmetry.space_group_name_H-M   'P 1'
#
loop_
_entity.id
_entity.type
_entity.pdbx_description
1 polymer ?
#
loop_
_entity_poly.entity_id
_entity_poly.type
_entity_poly.pdbx_seq_one_letter_code
_entity_poly.pdbx_strand_id
1 'polypeptide(L)' 'MEYVGRPMQGRFLVRKGNTGWMVYDSERKGPAQPEKGGPFAEKLTKEQADSLAQRLKSQIR' A
#
# COMPACT_ATOMS: atom_id res chain seq x y z
N MET A 1 -18.27 -3.70 18.25
CA MET A 1 -17.12 -3.49 17.34
C MET A 1 -17.62 -3.68 15.93
N GLU A 2 -18.08 -2.62 15.28
CA GLU A 2 -18.54 -2.70 13.91
C GLU A 2 -17.37 -3.07 13.02
N TYR A 3 -17.39 -4.29 12.49
CA TYR A 3 -16.62 -4.64 11.31
C TYR A 3 -17.28 -3.93 10.14
N VAL A 4 -16.95 -2.65 9.97
CA VAL A 4 -17.29 -1.89 8.76
C VAL A 4 -16.71 -2.70 7.61
N GLY A 5 -17.58 -3.39 6.87
CA GLY A 5 -17.24 -4.07 5.63
C GLY A 5 -16.55 -3.04 4.76
N ARG A 6 -15.24 -3.19 4.58
CA ARG A 6 -14.44 -2.20 3.86
C ARG A 6 -15.09 -2.00 2.49
N PRO A 7 -15.43 -0.77 2.08
CA PRO A 7 -15.82 -0.53 0.70
C PRO A 7 -14.71 -1.10 -0.18
N MET A 8 -15.01 -1.65 -1.35
CA MET A 8 -14.05 -2.23 -2.31
C MET A 8 -12.79 -1.34 -2.44
N GLN A 9 -11.81 -1.55 -1.58
CA GLN A 9 -10.73 -0.59 -1.36
C GLN A 9 -9.55 -1.18 -2.11
N GLY A 10 -9.23 -0.54 -3.24
CA GLY A 10 -8.33 -1.03 -4.28
C GLY A 10 -7.03 -1.66 -3.78
N ARG A 11 -6.39 -2.42 -4.68
CA ARG A 11 -5.22 -3.27 -4.46
C ARG A 11 -4.18 -2.74 -3.47
N PHE A 12 -3.94 -1.42 -3.45
CA PHE A 12 -2.91 -0.78 -2.63
C PHE A 12 -3.48 -0.02 -1.43
N LEU A 13 -3.03 -0.39 -0.24
CA LEU A 13 -3.47 0.13 1.06
C LEU A 13 -2.29 0.68 1.87
N VAL A 14 -2.39 1.87 2.44
CA VAL A 14 -1.36 2.38 3.35
C VAL A 14 -1.51 1.73 4.73
N ARG A 15 -0.46 1.11 5.26
CA ARG A 15 -0.42 0.48 6.59
C ARG A 15 0.82 0.93 7.37
N LYS A 16 0.69 1.03 8.70
CA LYS A 16 1.83 1.22 9.60
C LYS A 16 2.43 -0.15 9.94
N GLY A 17 3.71 -0.33 9.65
CA GLY A 17 4.52 -1.48 10.05
C GLY A 17 5.37 -1.20 11.29
N ASN A 18 6.29 -2.12 11.62
CA ASN A 18 7.12 -2.02 12.82
C ASN A 18 8.20 -0.92 12.72
N THR A 19 8.78 -0.75 11.52
CA THR A 19 9.89 0.18 11.25
C THR A 19 9.47 1.43 10.46
N GLY A 20 8.17 1.64 10.23
CA GLY A 20 7.68 2.77 9.43
C GLY A 20 6.31 2.48 8.81
N TRP A 21 5.97 3.20 7.75
CA TRP A 21 4.78 2.97 6.94
C TRP A 21 5.11 2.10 5.72
N MET A 22 4.08 1.47 5.16
CA MET A 22 4.19 0.66 3.96
C MET A 22 2.94 0.80 3.11
N VAL A 23 3.07 0.56 1.81
CA VAL A 23 1.93 0.29 0.94
C VAL A 23 1.77 -1.21 0.84
N TYR A 24 0.62 -1.73 1.25
CA TYR A 24 0.25 -3.13 1.22
C TYR A 24 -0.51 -3.44 -0.07
N ASP A 25 -0.01 -4.39 -0.83
CA ASP A 25 -0.68 -4.98 -1.99
C ASP A 25 -1.53 -6.17 -1.50
N SER A 26 -2.86 -6.03 -1.60
CA SER A 26 -3.79 -7.06 -1.18
C SER A 26 -3.79 -8.30 -2.08
N GLU A 27 -3.40 -8.17 -3.36
CA GLU A 27 -3.29 -9.30 -4.29
C GLU A 27 -2.02 -10.10 -4.03
N ARG A 28 -0.90 -9.41 -3.74
CA ARG A 28 0.37 -10.07 -3.38
C ARG A 28 0.50 -10.41 -1.90
N LYS A 29 -0.50 -10.03 -1.09
CA LYS A 29 -0.55 -10.23 0.38
C LYS A 29 0.73 -9.78 1.08
N GLY A 30 1.29 -8.66 0.66
CA GLY A 30 2.59 -8.17 1.14
C GLY A 30 2.85 -6.72 0.78
N PRO A 31 4.05 -6.20 1.05
CA PRO A 31 4.44 -4.86 0.60
C PRO A 31 4.31 -4.76 -0.92
N ALA A 32 3.72 -3.66 -1.39
CA ALA A 32 3.61 -3.36 -2.81
C ALA A 32 5.00 -3.19 -3.40
N GLN A 33 5.17 -3.66 -4.63
CA GLN A 33 6.41 -3.48 -5.37
C GLN A 33 6.10 -2.59 -6.57
N PRO A 34 6.44 -1.29 -6.52
CA PRO A 34 6.07 -0.34 -7.56
C PRO A 34 6.80 -0.58 -8.89
N GLU A 35 8.00 -1.14 -8.84
CA GLU A 35 8.79 -1.49 -10.02
C GLU A 35 9.16 -2.97 -9.98
N LYS A 36 9.15 -3.64 -11.13
CA LYS A 36 9.49 -5.07 -11.21
C LYS A 36 10.96 -5.26 -10.81
N GLY A 37 11.20 -5.88 -9.65
CA GLY A 37 12.54 -6.07 -9.10
C GLY A 37 13.09 -4.87 -8.31
N GLY A 38 12.28 -3.82 -8.11
CA GLY A 38 12.62 -2.68 -7.26
C GLY A 38 12.44 -2.95 -5.76
N PRO A 39 12.77 -1.97 -4.91
CA PRO A 39 12.56 -2.08 -3.47
C PRO A 39 11.07 -2.19 -3.14
N PHE A 40 10.78 -2.96 -2.08
CA PHE A 40 9.42 -3.03 -1.53
C PHE A 40 9.02 -1.68 -0.92
N ALA A 41 7.73 -1.36 -1.02
CA ALA A 41 7.13 -0.15 -0.46
C ALA A 41 6.98 -0.25 1.07
N GLU A 42 8.10 -0.44 1.78
CA GLU A 42 8.18 -0.55 3.24
C GLU A 42 9.16 0.48 3.82
N LYS A 43 9.11 0.68 5.15
CA LYS A 43 9.95 1.66 5.87
C LYS A 43 9.80 3.10 5.35
N LEU A 44 8.63 3.42 4.79
CA LEU A 44 8.29 4.73 4.26
C LEU A 44 7.81 5.66 5.38
N THR A 45 7.86 6.97 5.13
CA THR A 45 7.04 7.91 5.92
C THR A 45 5.57 7.79 5.51
N LYS A 46 4.67 8.38 6.31
CA LYS A 46 3.24 8.37 6.00
C LYS A 46 2.97 9.07 4.67
N GLU A 47 3.58 10.23 4.44
CA GLU A 47 3.41 10.98 3.19
C GLU A 47 3.96 10.23 1.96
N GLN A 48 5.09 9.53 2.11
CA GLN A 48 5.65 8.70 1.05
C GLN A 48 4.73 7.53 0.72
N ALA A 49 4.22 6.83 1.74
CA ALA A 49 3.31 5.72 1.54
C ALA A 49 1.99 6.17 0.88
N ASP A 50 1.46 7.34 1.27
CA ASP A 50 0.25 7.89 0.65
C ASP A 50 0.46 8.25 -0.81
N SER A 51 1.52 9.00 -1.11
CA SER A 51 1.90 9.38 -2.48
C SER A 51 2.11 8.15 -3.37
N LEU A 52 2.76 7.12 -2.83
CA LEU A 52 3.04 5.88 -3.56
C LEU A 52 1.77 5.05 -3.78
N ALA A 53 0.87 4.99 -2.79
CA ALA A 53 -0.42 4.33 -2.94
C ALA A 53 -1.30 5.02 -3.99
N GLN A 54 -1.30 6.36 -4.07
CA GLN A 54 -2.00 7.11 -5.11
C GLN A 54 -1.42 6.82 -6.50
N ARG A 55 -0.09 6.85 -6.63
CA ARG A 55 0.60 6.55 -7.90
C ARG A 55 0.30 5.14 -8.38
N LEU A 56 0.37 4.17 -7.47
CA LEU A 56 0.06 2.77 -7.76
C LEU A 56 -1.40 2.54 -8.14
N LYS A 57 -2.36 3.20 -7.47
CA LYS A 57 -3.77 3.18 -7.86
C LYS A 57 -3.98 3.79 -9.25
N SER A 58 -3.25 4.85 -9.58
CA SER A 58 -3.32 5.49 -10.90
C SER A 58 -2.75 4.62 -12.02
N GLN A 59 -1.80 3.72 -11.73
CA GLN A 59 -1.19 2.83 -12.73
C GLN A 59 -2.04 1.59 -13.07
N ILE A 60 -3.06 1.28 -12.25
CA ILE A 60 -3.97 0.13 -12.46
C ILE A 60 -5.29 0.56 -13.15
N ARG A 61 -5.41 1.84 -13.55
CA ARG A 61 -6.62 2.34 -14.21
C ARG A 61 -6.73 1.87 -15.66
#